data_AF-A0AAV8VI15-F1
#
_entry.id   AF-A0AAV8VI15-F1
#
_cell.length_a   1.000
_cell.length_b   1.000
_cell.length_c   1.000
_cell.angle_alpha   90.00
_cell.angle_beta   90.00
_cell.angle_gamma   90.00
#
_symmetry.space_group_name_H-M   'P 1'
#
loop_
_entity.id
_entity.type
_entity.pdbx_description
1 polymer ?
#
loop_
_entity_poly.entity_id
_entity_poly.type
_entity_poly.pdbx_seq_one_letter_code
_entity_poly.pdbx_strand_id
1 'polypeptide(L)'
;MEKFVIAKDFVRKVRRFNLTGRTLEFKIKPIPGGAESVSWIRDAINQVIAKGIEGLHPEDQVAFSFCCKQFSRGEGWLKFRAARDVTYDDVWKVISDIYQSNSSGLNTETFCLGVTSVKMPAGRGKGRNYNSYNEECAKRSGIISINNKDNMCLPRVLVVAIAFATKDPEYNKIRKDTGKIQRDKAIELTKNAAVTIPAAGCGIPELQQFQRHLTCFKIVVYKYGTKGRDVIFKGTEEEAPSLNLLYHEGHYNVVTSLTSAFLCRDYCETCHIPYDHKERHRCGGTCPGCRQAPACSLATNVTCDNCKRSFRGQTCYNNHLQSLCQKIRRCEECFKVVQSDRKHTCGEIYCKICRKHAPADHLCYMQPDVGKPKAEDLLFCFYDLETRQEKQLEGGARLHEPNLCFQTVL
;
A
#
# COMPACT_ATOMS: atom_id res chain seq x y z
N MET A 1 -23.90 -15.00 -16.41
CA MET A 1 -22.94 -15.48 -17.44
C MET A 1 -22.18 -14.27 -17.97
N GLU A 2 -20.85 -14.35 -18.07
CA GLU A 2 -20.04 -13.24 -18.60
C GLU A 2 -20.31 -13.05 -20.09
N LYS A 3 -20.70 -11.83 -20.48
CA LYS A 3 -21.04 -11.44 -21.86
C LYS A 3 -19.83 -10.90 -22.64
N PHE A 4 -18.63 -10.99 -22.07
CA PHE A 4 -17.38 -10.54 -22.68
C PHE A 4 -16.28 -11.61 -22.58
N VAL A 5 -15.18 -11.39 -23.30
CA VAL A 5 -13.89 -12.11 -23.18
C VAL A 5 -12.77 -11.08 -23.09
N ILE A 6 -11.80 -11.29 -22.20
CA ILE A 6 -10.60 -10.44 -22.13
C ILE A 6 -9.64 -10.91 -23.24
N ALA A 7 -9.42 -10.07 -24.24
CA ALA A 7 -8.53 -10.32 -25.36
C ALA A 7 -7.07 -10.02 -25.00
N LYS A 8 -6.82 -8.98 -24.21
CA LYS A 8 -5.49 -8.62 -23.71
C LYS A 8 -5.56 -8.02 -22.31
N ASP A 9 -4.53 -8.27 -21.53
CA ASP A 9 -4.28 -7.64 -20.24
C ASP A 9 -2.80 -7.27 -20.20
N PHE A 10 -2.53 -5.97 -20.18
CA PHE A 10 -1.16 -5.47 -20.22
C PHE A 10 -1.04 -4.14 -19.49
N VAL A 11 0.20 -3.72 -19.30
CA VAL A 11 0.54 -2.53 -18.54
C VAL A 11 1.25 -1.54 -19.46
N ARG A 12 0.89 -0.26 -19.40
CA ARG A 12 1.50 0.79 -20.22
C ARG A 12 1.72 2.09 -19.44
N LYS A 13 2.72 2.88 -19.84
CA LYS A 13 2.96 4.21 -19.27
C LYS A 13 1.90 5.19 -19.74
N VAL A 14 1.16 5.79 -18.81
CA VAL A 14 0.17 6.83 -19.05
C VAL A 14 0.82 8.19 -18.85
N ARG A 15 1.24 8.81 -19.96
CA ARG A 15 2.01 10.07 -19.96
C ARG A 15 1.32 11.20 -19.20
N ARG A 16 -0.02 11.30 -19.27
CA ARG A 16 -0.81 12.34 -18.59
C ARG A 16 -0.53 12.42 -17.09
N PHE A 17 -0.34 11.28 -16.43
CA PHE A 17 -0.06 11.22 -15.01
C PHE A 17 1.41 10.91 -14.70
N ASN A 18 2.22 10.62 -15.73
CA ASN A 18 3.54 10.02 -15.59
C ASN A 18 3.54 8.73 -14.72
N LEU A 19 2.41 8.02 -14.70
CA LEU A 19 2.21 6.77 -13.95
C LEU A 19 2.02 5.60 -14.92
N THR A 20 2.06 4.41 -14.36
CA THR A 20 1.82 3.16 -15.08
C THR A 20 0.36 2.74 -14.88
N GLY A 21 -0.36 2.52 -15.99
CA GLY A 21 -1.74 2.06 -15.99
C GLY A 21 -1.89 0.64 -16.50
N ARG A 22 -2.90 -0.09 -16.00
CA ARG A 22 -3.32 -1.39 -16.53
C ARG A 22 -4.36 -1.18 -17.60
N THR A 23 -4.23 -1.85 -18.73
CA THR A 23 -5.19 -1.84 -19.83
C THR A 23 -5.76 -3.24 -20.03
N LEU A 24 -7.08 -3.35 -19.92
CA LEU A 24 -7.83 -4.55 -20.27
C LEU A 24 -8.55 -4.30 -21.61
N GLU A 25 -8.29 -5.14 -22.61
CA GLU A 25 -9.03 -5.13 -23.88
C GLU A 25 -10.07 -6.25 -23.85
N PHE A 26 -11.32 -5.88 -24.12
CA PHE A 26 -12.49 -6.75 -24.07
C PHE A 26 -13.09 -6.92 -25.47
N LYS A 27 -13.59 -8.12 -25.73
CA LYS A 27 -14.46 -8.45 -26.86
C LYS A 27 -15.83 -8.90 -26.34
N ILE A 28 -16.90 -8.36 -26.90
CA ILE A 28 -18.27 -8.76 -26.53
C ILE A 28 -18.58 -10.10 -27.21
N LYS A 29 -19.21 -11.02 -26.49
CA LYS A 29 -19.64 -12.32 -27.05
C LYS A 29 -20.81 -12.14 -28.01
N PRO A 30 -20.95 -13.01 -29.03
CA PRO A 30 -22.08 -12.97 -29.97
C PRO A 30 -23.42 -13.00 -29.24
N ILE A 31 -24.41 -12.32 -29.81
CA ILE A 31 -25.78 -12.28 -29.27
C ILE A 31 -26.42 -13.67 -29.48
N PRO A 32 -26.90 -14.35 -28.43
CA PRO A 32 -27.61 -15.62 -28.58
C PRO A 32 -28.90 -15.46 -29.40
N GLY A 33 -29.26 -16.47 -30.19
CA GLY A 33 -30.50 -16.47 -30.97
C GLY A 33 -31.73 -16.29 -30.08
N GLY A 34 -32.51 -15.22 -30.32
CA GLY A 34 -33.71 -14.88 -29.54
C GLY A 34 -33.50 -13.87 -28.40
N ALA A 35 -32.27 -13.42 -28.15
CA ALA A 35 -32.01 -12.37 -27.16
C ALA A 35 -32.20 -10.96 -27.76
N GLU A 36 -32.74 -10.04 -26.94
CA GLU A 36 -32.90 -8.64 -27.32
C GLU A 36 -31.52 -7.94 -27.45
N SER A 37 -31.17 -7.51 -28.65
CA SER A 37 -29.82 -7.04 -29.00
C SER A 37 -29.33 -5.85 -28.16
N VAL A 38 -30.22 -4.89 -27.86
CA VAL A 38 -29.88 -3.67 -27.11
C VAL A 38 -29.60 -4.00 -25.64
N SER A 39 -30.47 -4.82 -25.03
CA SER A 39 -30.32 -5.30 -23.65
C SER A 39 -29.04 -6.13 -23.47
N TRP A 40 -28.71 -6.97 -24.45
CA TRP A 40 -27.46 -7.75 -24.42
C TRP A 40 -26.21 -6.88 -24.37
N ILE A 41 -26.14 -5.86 -25.22
CA ILE A 41 -24.99 -4.95 -25.32
C ILE A 41 -24.90 -4.07 -24.06
N ARG A 42 -26.03 -3.57 -23.56
CA ARG A 42 -26.09 -2.79 -22.32
C ARG A 42 -25.48 -3.55 -21.15
N ASP A 43 -25.91 -4.79 -20.96
CA ASP A 43 -25.37 -5.65 -19.90
C ASP A 43 -23.90 -5.98 -20.09
N ALA A 44 -23.45 -6.21 -21.33
CA ALA A 44 -22.06 -6.48 -21.62
C ALA A 44 -21.17 -5.28 -21.26
N ILE A 45 -21.60 -4.06 -21.58
CA ILE A 45 -20.87 -2.84 -21.23
C ILE A 45 -20.84 -2.63 -19.71
N ASN A 46 -21.97 -2.83 -19.02
CA ASN A 46 -22.01 -2.75 -17.56
C ASN A 46 -21.04 -3.75 -16.90
N GLN A 47 -20.98 -4.98 -17.41
CA GLN A 47 -20.02 -5.98 -16.93
C GLN A 47 -18.57 -5.58 -17.21
N VAL A 48 -18.28 -4.98 -18.37
CA VAL A 48 -16.93 -4.48 -18.69
C VAL A 48 -16.55 -3.31 -17.80
N ILE A 49 -17.45 -2.35 -17.55
CA ILE A 49 -17.21 -1.23 -16.62
C ILE A 49 -16.89 -1.80 -15.24
N ALA A 50 -17.76 -2.66 -14.70
CA ALA A 50 -17.57 -3.30 -13.40
C ALA A 50 -16.22 -4.03 -13.30
N LYS A 51 -15.83 -4.76 -14.35
CA LYS A 51 -14.55 -5.45 -14.39
C LYS A 51 -13.36 -4.50 -14.50
N GLY A 52 -13.50 -3.42 -15.27
CA GLY A 52 -12.47 -2.42 -15.48
C GLY A 52 -12.17 -1.55 -14.25
N ILE A 53 -13.16 -1.38 -13.37
CA ILE A 53 -13.01 -0.64 -12.10
C ILE A 53 -12.80 -1.55 -10.88
N GLU A 54 -12.75 -2.87 -11.07
CA GLU A 54 -12.58 -3.84 -10.01
C GLU A 54 -11.28 -3.60 -9.23
N GLY A 55 -11.39 -3.44 -7.90
CA GLY A 55 -10.24 -3.25 -7.02
C GLY A 55 -9.57 -1.87 -7.12
N LEU A 56 -10.24 -0.88 -7.72
CA LEU A 56 -9.82 0.52 -7.74
C LEU A 56 -10.39 1.32 -6.57
N HIS A 57 -9.63 2.31 -6.12
CA HIS A 57 -10.13 3.33 -5.20
C HIS A 57 -11.04 4.32 -5.95
N PRO A 58 -12.06 4.92 -5.31
CA PRO A 58 -12.97 5.89 -5.95
C PRO A 58 -12.29 7.02 -6.74
N GLU A 59 -11.13 7.49 -6.27
CA GLU A 59 -10.34 8.58 -6.89
C GLU A 59 -9.39 8.11 -8.02
N ASP A 60 -9.24 6.79 -8.20
CA ASP A 60 -8.39 6.25 -9.26
C ASP A 60 -8.92 6.65 -10.63
N GLN A 61 -8.03 6.87 -11.59
CA GLN A 61 -8.40 7.40 -12.90
C GLN A 61 -8.65 6.26 -13.88
N VAL A 62 -9.79 6.30 -14.56
CA VAL A 62 -10.19 5.31 -15.55
C VAL A 62 -10.53 6.00 -16.86
N ALA A 63 -10.02 5.45 -17.96
CA ALA A 63 -10.33 5.86 -19.33
C ALA A 63 -10.83 4.66 -20.13
N PHE A 64 -11.70 4.93 -21.11
CA PHE A 64 -12.20 3.92 -22.02
C PHE A 64 -11.71 4.24 -23.44
N SER A 65 -11.32 3.21 -24.18
CA SER A 65 -10.96 3.30 -25.58
C SER A 65 -11.84 2.38 -26.40
N PHE A 66 -12.25 2.81 -27.57
CA PHE A 66 -13.14 2.07 -28.45
C PHE A 66 -12.48 1.97 -29.81
N CYS A 67 -12.28 0.74 -30.29
CA CYS A 67 -11.76 0.51 -31.62
C CYS A 67 -12.62 -0.50 -32.38
N CYS A 68 -12.84 -0.22 -33.67
CA CYS A 68 -13.51 -1.11 -34.60
C CYS A 68 -12.74 -1.07 -35.92
N LYS A 69 -12.55 -2.24 -36.56
CA LYS A 69 -11.86 -2.33 -37.86
C LYS A 69 -12.54 -1.52 -38.98
N GLN A 70 -13.80 -1.11 -38.79
CA GLN A 70 -14.60 -0.37 -39.77
C GLN A 70 -14.62 1.15 -39.54
N PHE A 71 -13.91 1.68 -38.53
CA PHE A 71 -13.88 3.13 -38.30
C PHE A 71 -12.93 3.84 -39.26
N SER A 72 -13.50 4.67 -40.14
CA SER A 72 -12.74 5.51 -41.09
C SER A 72 -12.04 6.70 -40.43
N ARG A 73 -12.49 7.12 -39.23
CA ARG A 73 -11.99 8.31 -38.49
C ARG A 73 -11.16 8.01 -37.23
N GLY A 74 -10.79 6.74 -37.00
CA GLY A 74 -9.91 6.34 -35.88
C GLY A 74 -10.63 5.93 -34.59
N GLU A 75 -9.84 5.64 -33.55
CA GLU A 75 -10.31 5.15 -32.24
C GLU A 75 -11.02 6.25 -31.45
N GLY A 76 -12.10 5.90 -30.75
CA GLY A 76 -12.81 6.79 -29.84
C GLY A 76 -12.33 6.62 -28.39
N TRP A 77 -12.46 7.66 -27.58
CA TRP A 77 -11.93 7.63 -26.21
C TRP A 77 -12.83 8.39 -25.24
N LEU A 78 -13.14 7.76 -24.10
CA LEU A 78 -13.56 8.48 -22.90
C LEU A 78 -12.30 8.88 -22.14
N LYS A 79 -12.11 10.20 -21.94
CA LYS A 79 -10.98 10.75 -21.18
C LYS A 79 -10.96 10.21 -19.75
N PHE A 80 -9.77 10.15 -19.17
CA PHE A 80 -9.58 9.78 -17.76
C PHE A 80 -10.47 10.64 -16.84
N ARG A 81 -11.19 9.95 -15.96
CA ARG A 81 -12.01 10.50 -14.86
C ARG A 81 -11.93 9.57 -13.66
N ALA A 82 -12.38 10.03 -12.49
CA ALA A 82 -12.36 9.22 -11.27
C ALA A 82 -13.28 8.00 -11.42
N ALA A 83 -12.88 6.87 -10.83
CA ALA A 83 -13.62 5.61 -10.92
C ALA A 83 -15.05 5.74 -10.37
N ARG A 84 -15.28 6.60 -9.37
CA ARG A 84 -16.63 6.90 -8.85
C ARG A 84 -17.53 7.64 -9.84
N ASP A 85 -16.95 8.33 -10.81
CA ASP A 85 -17.66 9.21 -11.75
C ASP A 85 -17.86 8.53 -13.12
N VAL A 86 -17.54 7.24 -13.23
CA VAL A 86 -17.76 6.44 -14.45
C VAL A 86 -19.14 5.82 -14.39
N THR A 87 -20.04 6.25 -15.28
CA THR A 87 -21.36 5.65 -15.44
C THR A 87 -21.51 4.92 -16.77
N TYR A 88 -22.52 4.06 -16.86
CA TYR A 88 -22.93 3.45 -18.13
C TYR A 88 -23.24 4.51 -19.18
N ASP A 89 -23.98 5.56 -18.81
CA ASP A 89 -24.44 6.59 -19.74
C ASP A 89 -23.28 7.37 -20.35
N ASP A 90 -22.21 7.61 -19.59
CA ASP A 90 -20.99 8.24 -20.09
C ASP A 90 -20.31 7.40 -21.18
N VAL A 91 -20.18 6.10 -20.93
CA VAL A 91 -19.57 5.14 -21.85
C VAL A 91 -20.48 4.94 -23.07
N TRP A 92 -21.78 4.81 -22.86
CA TRP A 92 -22.78 4.62 -23.90
C TRP A 92 -22.92 5.82 -24.82
N LYS A 93 -22.84 7.04 -24.28
CA LYS A 93 -22.87 8.27 -25.08
C LYS A 93 -21.71 8.31 -26.08
N VAL A 94 -20.50 8.00 -25.64
CA VAL A 94 -19.33 7.96 -26.53
C VAL A 94 -19.48 6.87 -27.60
N ILE A 95 -19.97 5.69 -27.22
CA ILE A 95 -20.28 4.61 -28.18
C ILE A 95 -21.33 5.07 -29.20
N SER A 96 -22.39 5.74 -28.75
CA SER A 96 -23.50 6.23 -29.59
C SER A 96 -23.05 7.34 -30.54
N ASP A 97 -22.22 8.28 -30.09
CA ASP A 97 -21.67 9.35 -30.91
C ASP A 97 -20.78 8.78 -32.03
N ILE A 98 -19.93 7.80 -31.70
CA ILE A 98 -19.08 7.11 -32.68
C ILE A 98 -19.93 6.32 -33.67
N TYR A 99 -21.01 5.70 -33.20
CA TYR A 99 -21.93 4.95 -34.03
C TYR A 99 -22.67 5.84 -35.04
N GLN A 100 -23.26 6.94 -34.59
CA GLN A 100 -23.96 7.89 -35.47
C GLN A 100 -23.04 8.50 -36.53
N SER A 101 -21.74 8.61 -36.23
CA SER A 101 -20.75 9.14 -37.16
C SER A 101 -20.26 8.14 -38.23
N ASN A 102 -20.61 6.85 -38.12
CA ASN A 102 -20.21 5.81 -39.09
C ASN A 102 -21.45 5.16 -39.72
N SER A 103 -21.58 5.27 -41.05
CA SER A 103 -22.74 4.81 -41.82
C SER A 103 -22.87 3.28 -41.98
N SER A 104 -21.87 2.50 -41.54
CA SER A 104 -21.89 1.03 -41.54
C SER A 104 -22.20 0.50 -40.14
N GLY A 105 -23.30 -0.24 -40.00
CA GLY A 105 -23.82 -0.75 -38.72
C GLY A 105 -22.82 -1.53 -37.85
N LEU A 106 -23.18 -1.72 -36.57
CA LEU A 106 -22.34 -2.38 -35.57
C LEU A 106 -22.19 -3.88 -35.86
N ASN A 107 -21.03 -4.30 -36.36
CA ASN A 107 -20.63 -5.70 -36.24
C ASN A 107 -19.99 -5.93 -34.86
N THR A 108 -20.68 -6.68 -34.01
CA THR A 108 -20.20 -7.08 -32.67
C THR A 108 -18.87 -7.84 -32.70
N GLU A 109 -18.51 -8.47 -33.82
CA GLU A 109 -17.27 -9.24 -33.94
C GLU A 109 -16.02 -8.36 -34.06
N THR A 110 -16.18 -7.12 -34.52
CA THR A 110 -15.06 -6.19 -34.77
C THR A 110 -14.92 -5.12 -33.71
N PHE A 111 -15.85 -5.04 -32.75
CA PHE A 111 -15.85 -4.03 -31.70
C PHE A 111 -14.98 -4.47 -30.51
N CYS A 112 -13.99 -3.64 -30.19
CA CYS A 112 -13.08 -3.85 -29.06
C CYS A 112 -13.22 -2.68 -28.07
N LEU A 113 -13.42 -3.04 -26.80
CA LEU A 113 -13.53 -2.09 -25.69
C LEU A 113 -12.28 -2.20 -24.82
N GLY A 114 -11.50 -1.13 -24.73
CA GLY A 114 -10.36 -1.05 -23.84
C GLY A 114 -10.71 -0.25 -22.59
N VAL A 115 -10.32 -0.74 -21.42
CA VAL A 115 -10.39 0.02 -20.17
C VAL A 115 -8.98 0.20 -19.64
N THR A 116 -8.54 1.45 -19.51
CA THR A 116 -7.25 1.79 -18.91
C THR A 116 -7.47 2.38 -17.53
N SER A 117 -7.00 1.70 -16.49
CA SER A 117 -7.06 2.18 -15.11
C SER A 117 -5.68 2.58 -14.59
N VAL A 118 -5.63 3.69 -13.85
CA VAL A 118 -4.44 4.26 -13.24
C VAL A 118 -4.75 4.51 -11.77
N LYS A 119 -4.01 3.82 -10.90
CA LYS A 119 -4.12 4.05 -9.46
C LYS A 119 -3.50 5.40 -9.11
N MET A 120 -4.28 6.29 -8.52
CA MET A 120 -3.83 7.64 -8.20
C MET A 120 -3.15 7.66 -6.83
N PRO A 121 -1.99 8.34 -6.69
CA PRO A 121 -1.39 8.54 -5.39
C PRO A 121 -2.29 9.49 -4.56
N ALA A 122 -2.89 8.99 -3.49
CA ALA A 122 -3.64 9.81 -2.55
C ALA A 122 -2.70 10.46 -1.52
N GLY A 123 -2.66 11.79 -1.48
CA GLY A 123 -1.84 12.57 -0.56
C GLY A 123 -2.36 12.49 0.88
N ARG A 124 -1.76 11.63 1.71
CA ARG A 124 -1.84 11.69 3.18
C ARG A 124 -0.41 11.62 3.76
N GLY A 125 0.31 12.74 3.75
CA GLY A 125 1.73 12.79 4.15
C GLY A 125 2.67 12.11 3.15
N LYS A 126 3.96 11.91 3.51
CA LYS A 126 5.02 11.34 2.63
C LYS A 126 4.51 10.10 1.87
N GLY A 127 4.02 10.35 0.65
CA GLY A 127 3.27 9.39 -0.15
C GLY A 127 4.18 8.38 -0.82
N ARG A 128 3.65 7.18 -1.06
CA ARG A 128 4.33 6.13 -1.81
C ARG A 128 4.57 6.60 -3.24
N ASN A 129 5.81 6.51 -3.71
CA ASN A 129 6.20 6.82 -5.09
C ASN A 129 5.99 5.63 -6.06
N TYR A 130 5.12 4.67 -5.70
CA TYR A 130 5.02 3.38 -6.38
C TYR A 130 3.55 2.98 -6.58
N ASN A 131 3.20 2.55 -7.79
CA ASN A 131 1.84 2.17 -8.15
C ASN A 131 1.58 0.66 -8.04
N SER A 132 2.64 -0.14 -7.89
CA SER A 132 2.54 -1.61 -7.79
C SER A 132 3.59 -2.19 -6.84
N TYR A 133 3.31 -3.39 -6.33
CA TYR A 133 4.25 -4.19 -5.52
C TYR A 133 5.62 -4.36 -6.20
N ASN A 134 5.60 -4.71 -7.50
CA ASN A 134 6.81 -4.96 -8.26
C ASN A 134 7.65 -3.68 -8.45
N GLU A 135 7.01 -2.54 -8.66
CA GLU A 135 7.69 -1.25 -8.76
C GLU A 135 8.33 -0.86 -7.41
N GLU A 136 7.59 -1.05 -6.32
CA GLU A 136 8.08 -0.79 -4.97
C GLU A 136 9.29 -1.66 -4.63
N CYS A 137 9.22 -2.97 -4.91
CA CYS A 137 10.32 -3.90 -4.68
C CYS A 137 11.54 -3.57 -5.56
N ALA A 138 11.33 -3.19 -6.82
CA ALA A 138 12.42 -2.87 -7.74
C ALA A 138 13.17 -1.57 -7.37
N LYS A 139 12.48 -0.57 -6.80
CA LYS A 139 13.12 0.70 -6.41
C LYS A 139 13.70 0.69 -4.99
N ARG A 140 13.27 -0.24 -4.12
CA ARG A 140 13.80 -0.35 -2.76
C ARG A 140 15.12 -1.10 -2.75
N SER A 141 16.20 -0.40 -2.40
CA SER A 141 17.55 -0.98 -2.30
C SER A 141 17.67 -2.14 -1.31
N GLY A 142 16.78 -2.21 -0.31
CA GLY A 142 16.71 -3.29 0.68
C GLY A 142 15.95 -4.54 0.24
N ILE A 143 15.41 -4.56 -0.99
CA ILE A 143 14.65 -5.69 -1.53
C ILE A 143 15.32 -6.17 -2.81
N ILE A 144 15.42 -7.50 -2.96
CA ILE A 144 15.83 -8.13 -4.20
C ILE A 144 14.61 -8.84 -4.77
N SER A 145 14.12 -8.34 -5.90
CA SER A 145 13.06 -8.98 -6.66
C SER A 145 13.59 -10.24 -7.32
N ILE A 146 12.95 -11.38 -7.05
CA ILE A 146 13.19 -12.63 -7.77
C ILE A 146 12.21 -12.68 -8.95
N ASN A 147 12.73 -13.01 -10.13
CA ASN A 147 11.88 -13.20 -11.30
C ASN A 147 12.04 -14.64 -11.77
N ASN A 148 10.96 -15.41 -11.66
CA ASN A 148 10.94 -16.81 -12.03
C ASN A 148 9.56 -17.17 -12.63
N LYS A 149 9.56 -18.12 -13.56
CA LYS A 149 8.33 -18.65 -14.19
C LYS A 149 7.89 -20.01 -13.62
N ASP A 150 8.69 -20.58 -12.73
CA ASP A 150 8.44 -21.86 -12.08
C ASP A 150 7.81 -21.66 -10.69
N ASN A 151 7.37 -22.74 -10.05
CA ASN A 151 6.80 -22.70 -8.70
C ASN A 151 7.86 -22.71 -7.58
N MET A 152 9.13 -22.42 -7.92
CA MET A 152 10.28 -22.52 -7.01
C MET A 152 10.74 -21.16 -6.48
N CYS A 153 9.85 -20.18 -6.40
CA CYS A 153 10.18 -18.85 -5.88
C CYS A 153 10.75 -18.92 -4.45
N LEU A 154 10.20 -19.76 -3.57
CA LEU A 154 10.68 -19.94 -2.20
C LEU A 154 12.12 -20.52 -2.14
N PRO A 155 12.42 -21.69 -2.75
CA PRO A 155 13.78 -22.19 -2.83
C PRO A 155 14.78 -21.18 -3.43
N ARG A 156 14.38 -20.44 -4.47
CA ARG A 156 15.23 -19.42 -5.11
C ARG A 156 15.54 -18.25 -4.20
N VAL A 157 14.56 -17.72 -3.45
CA VAL A 157 14.83 -16.65 -2.47
C VAL A 157 15.73 -17.14 -1.34
N LEU A 158 15.58 -18.38 -0.89
CA LEU A 158 16.42 -18.95 0.16
C LEU A 158 17.88 -19.03 -0.29
N VAL A 159 18.14 -19.51 -1.50
CA VAL A 159 19.49 -19.53 -2.08
C VAL A 159 20.11 -18.14 -2.15
N VAL A 160 19.36 -17.14 -2.63
CA VAL A 160 19.86 -15.76 -2.72
C VAL A 160 20.07 -15.15 -1.33
N ALA A 161 19.18 -15.42 -0.36
CA ALA A 161 19.30 -14.94 1.01
C ALA A 161 20.50 -15.57 1.72
N ILE A 162 20.74 -16.88 1.54
CA ILE A 162 21.91 -17.58 2.08
C ILE A 162 23.19 -16.97 1.49
N ALA A 163 23.26 -16.83 0.16
CA ALA A 163 24.42 -16.24 -0.52
C ALA A 163 24.71 -14.81 -0.04
N PHE A 164 23.66 -14.03 0.24
CA PHE A 164 23.81 -12.69 0.83
C PHE A 164 24.35 -12.76 2.27
N ALA A 165 23.78 -13.63 3.11
CA ALA A 165 24.17 -13.77 4.52
C ALA A 165 25.59 -14.30 4.70
N THR A 166 26.04 -15.22 3.84
CA THR A 166 27.37 -15.82 3.87
C THR A 166 28.43 -15.02 3.11
N LYS A 167 28.05 -13.93 2.43
CA LYS A 167 28.92 -13.14 1.54
C LYS A 167 29.55 -14.01 0.45
N ASP A 168 28.75 -14.87 -0.18
CA ASP A 168 29.19 -15.77 -1.25
C ASP A 168 29.89 -14.98 -2.39
N PRO A 169 31.12 -15.38 -2.81
CA PRO A 169 31.84 -14.70 -3.89
C PRO A 169 31.06 -14.65 -5.22
N GLU A 170 30.19 -15.63 -5.47
CA GLU A 170 29.34 -15.71 -6.66
C GLU A 170 27.96 -15.08 -6.45
N TYR A 171 27.73 -14.39 -5.33
CA TYR A 171 26.45 -13.76 -4.98
C TYR A 171 25.82 -12.98 -6.14
N ASN A 172 26.61 -12.22 -6.91
CA ASN A 172 26.08 -11.46 -8.05
C ASN A 172 25.56 -12.36 -9.19
N LYS A 173 26.20 -13.51 -9.44
CA LYS A 173 25.73 -14.49 -10.42
C LYS A 173 24.47 -15.19 -9.91
N ILE A 174 24.45 -15.58 -8.63
CA ILE A 174 23.31 -16.20 -7.96
C ILE A 174 22.09 -15.27 -7.94
N ARG A 175 22.29 -14.00 -7.61
CA ARG A 175 21.24 -12.99 -7.61
C ARG A 175 20.63 -12.78 -9.00
N LYS A 176 21.47 -12.71 -10.04
CA LYS A 176 21.04 -12.46 -11.42
C LYS A 176 20.60 -13.72 -12.18
N ASP A 177 20.69 -14.89 -11.55
CA ASP A 177 20.51 -16.19 -12.17
C ASP A 177 21.38 -16.40 -13.43
N THR A 178 22.61 -15.87 -13.41
CA THR A 178 23.56 -15.99 -14.52
C THR A 178 23.90 -17.46 -14.73
N GLY A 179 23.68 -17.97 -15.95
CA GLY A 179 23.93 -19.37 -16.27
C GLY A 179 22.99 -20.36 -15.56
N LYS A 180 21.84 -19.90 -15.05
CA LYS A 180 20.86 -20.71 -14.29
C LYS A 180 21.34 -21.18 -12.91
N ILE A 181 22.42 -20.61 -12.40
CA ILE A 181 23.01 -21.02 -11.11
C ILE A 181 22.04 -20.88 -9.93
N GLN A 182 21.13 -19.90 -9.95
CA GLN A 182 20.12 -19.75 -8.90
C GLN A 182 19.14 -20.91 -8.94
N ARG A 183 18.68 -21.26 -10.14
CA ARG A 183 17.78 -22.39 -10.36
C ARG A 183 18.40 -23.69 -9.90
N ASP A 184 19.66 -23.93 -10.29
CA ASP A 184 20.32 -25.21 -10.03
C ASP A 184 20.60 -25.39 -8.52
N LYS A 185 21.11 -24.34 -7.86
CA LYS A 185 21.25 -24.34 -6.39
C LYS A 185 19.91 -24.47 -5.67
N ALA A 186 18.83 -23.92 -6.21
CA ALA A 186 17.50 -24.05 -5.62
C ALA A 186 16.95 -25.49 -5.73
N ILE A 187 17.22 -26.17 -6.84
CA ILE A 187 16.90 -27.60 -7.02
C ILE A 187 17.71 -28.45 -6.04
N GLU A 188 19.01 -28.17 -5.91
CA GLU A 188 19.89 -28.85 -4.97
C GLU A 188 19.43 -28.68 -3.52
N LEU A 189 19.13 -27.45 -3.10
CA LEU A 189 18.59 -27.15 -1.77
C LEU A 189 17.29 -27.93 -1.50
N THR A 190 16.39 -27.97 -2.49
CA THR A 190 15.11 -28.67 -2.38
C THR A 190 15.32 -30.18 -2.19
N LYS A 191 16.26 -30.78 -2.93
CA LYS A 191 16.64 -32.19 -2.79
C LYS A 191 17.26 -32.48 -1.43
N ASN A 192 18.22 -31.65 -1.00
CA ASN A 192 18.93 -31.83 0.27
C ASN A 192 18.01 -31.66 1.49
N ALA A 193 17.04 -30.76 1.39
CA ALA A 193 16.02 -30.54 2.42
C ALA A 193 14.86 -31.55 2.34
N ALA A 194 14.86 -32.46 1.36
CA ALA A 194 13.80 -33.43 1.09
C ALA A 194 12.39 -32.78 0.97
N VAL A 195 12.31 -31.59 0.39
CA VAL A 195 11.05 -30.84 0.25
C VAL A 195 10.42 -31.12 -1.11
N THR A 196 9.13 -31.48 -1.13
CA THR A 196 8.37 -31.57 -2.38
C THR A 196 7.73 -30.22 -2.69
N ILE A 197 7.97 -29.68 -3.89
CA ILE A 197 7.40 -28.39 -4.31
C ILE A 197 5.98 -28.61 -4.85
N PRO A 198 4.93 -28.03 -4.23
CA PRO A 198 3.57 -28.18 -4.73
C PRO A 198 3.34 -27.47 -6.07
N ALA A 199 2.40 -27.96 -6.87
CA ALA A 199 1.99 -27.29 -8.11
C ALA A 199 1.39 -25.88 -7.89
N ALA A 200 0.87 -25.62 -6.69
CA ALA A 200 0.37 -24.31 -6.28
C ALA A 200 1.47 -23.36 -5.73
N GLY A 201 2.72 -23.84 -5.62
CA GLY A 201 3.81 -23.12 -4.96
C GLY A 201 3.94 -23.45 -3.47
N CYS A 202 5.02 -22.96 -2.86
CA CYS A 202 5.38 -23.25 -1.48
C CYS A 202 4.70 -22.31 -0.47
N GLY A 203 4.24 -22.87 0.64
CA GLY A 203 3.65 -22.15 1.77
C GLY A 203 4.38 -22.40 3.09
N ILE A 204 3.62 -22.28 4.19
CA ILE A 204 4.12 -22.51 5.55
C ILE A 204 4.68 -23.92 5.77
N PRO A 205 4.06 -25.01 5.26
CA PRO A 205 4.60 -26.36 5.46
C PRO A 205 6.00 -26.55 4.86
N GLU A 206 6.25 -26.01 3.67
CA GLU A 206 7.57 -26.07 3.04
C GLU A 206 8.58 -25.18 3.77
N LEU A 207 8.16 -23.99 4.23
CA LEU A 207 8.98 -23.11 5.08
C LEU A 207 9.45 -23.83 6.36
N GLN A 208 8.58 -24.60 7.01
CA GLN A 208 8.94 -25.39 8.19
C GLN A 208 9.98 -26.47 7.86
N GLN A 209 9.84 -27.16 6.72
CA GLN A 209 10.81 -28.17 6.30
C GLN A 209 12.17 -27.55 5.97
N PHE A 210 12.18 -26.43 5.23
CA PHE A 210 13.42 -25.70 4.97
C PHE A 210 14.06 -25.17 6.25
N GLN A 211 13.28 -24.70 7.22
CA GLN A 211 13.81 -24.26 8.52
C GLN A 211 14.48 -25.41 9.29
N ARG A 212 13.90 -26.63 9.27
CA ARG A 212 14.50 -27.82 9.91
C ARG A 212 15.82 -28.22 9.26
N HIS A 213 15.96 -28.01 7.95
CA HIS A 213 17.20 -28.31 7.23
C HIS A 213 18.26 -27.21 7.42
N LEU A 214 17.86 -25.95 7.40
CA LEU A 214 18.73 -24.78 7.52
C LEU A 214 18.93 -24.36 8.97
N THR A 215 19.42 -25.26 9.83
CA THR A 215 19.60 -25.02 11.28
C THR A 215 20.58 -23.88 11.60
N CYS A 216 21.51 -23.58 10.68
CA CYS A 216 22.44 -22.45 10.82
C CYS A 216 21.78 -21.08 10.56
N PHE A 217 20.50 -21.03 10.20
CA PHE A 217 19.80 -19.82 9.82
C PHE A 217 18.40 -19.76 10.42
N LYS A 218 17.88 -18.54 10.59
CA LYS A 218 16.50 -18.30 11.01
C LYS A 218 15.71 -17.69 9.86
N ILE A 219 14.76 -18.41 9.29
CA ILE A 219 13.90 -17.88 8.23
C ILE A 219 12.83 -16.96 8.86
N VAL A 220 12.70 -15.74 8.34
CA VAL A 220 11.67 -14.78 8.76
C VAL A 220 10.95 -14.27 7.52
N VAL A 221 9.64 -14.42 7.47
CA VAL A 221 8.83 -14.03 6.31
C VAL A 221 7.87 -12.92 6.70
N TYR A 222 7.97 -11.79 5.99
CA TYR A 222 7.10 -10.63 6.14
C TYR A 222 6.04 -10.63 5.04
N LYS A 223 4.79 -10.38 5.38
CA LYS A 223 3.70 -10.18 4.43
C LYS A 223 3.69 -8.73 3.95
N TYR A 224 3.63 -8.57 2.63
CA TYR A 224 3.41 -7.29 1.99
C TYR A 224 2.00 -6.77 2.27
N GLY A 225 1.90 -5.48 2.59
CA GLY A 225 0.64 -4.81 2.96
C GLY A 225 0.82 -3.30 3.09
N THR A 226 -0.10 -2.62 3.81
CA THR A 226 -0.03 -1.15 4.02
C THR A 226 1.27 -0.71 4.72
N LYS A 227 1.87 -1.58 5.52
CA LYS A 227 3.20 -1.34 6.11
C LYS A 227 4.27 -2.35 5.68
N GLY A 228 3.87 -3.52 5.15
CA GLY A 228 4.79 -4.58 4.69
C GLY A 228 5.58 -5.28 5.79
N ARG A 229 5.12 -5.20 7.04
CA ARG A 229 5.92 -5.51 8.25
C ARG A 229 5.38 -6.69 9.05
N ASP A 230 4.23 -7.25 8.65
CA ASP A 230 3.57 -8.30 9.43
C ASP A 230 4.30 -9.62 9.21
N VAL A 231 4.77 -10.26 10.29
CA VAL A 231 5.47 -11.54 10.19
C VAL A 231 4.47 -12.68 10.06
N ILE A 232 4.58 -13.47 9.00
CA ILE A 232 3.75 -14.65 8.75
C ILE A 232 4.46 -15.96 9.07
N PHE A 233 5.79 -15.93 9.18
CA PHE A 233 6.60 -17.07 9.58
C PHE A 233 7.88 -16.61 10.27
N LYS A 234 8.24 -17.28 11.37
CA LYS A 234 9.49 -17.07 12.11
C LYS A 234 10.04 -18.44 12.49
N GLY A 235 11.28 -18.72 12.11
CA GLY A 235 12.02 -19.91 12.51
C GLY A 235 12.32 -19.97 14.00
N THR A 236 12.60 -21.17 14.50
CA THR A 236 12.89 -21.48 15.90
C THR A 236 14.30 -21.08 16.35
N GLU A 237 15.23 -20.91 15.40
CA GLU A 237 16.65 -20.70 15.69
C GLU A 237 16.94 -19.25 16.11
N GLU A 238 16.61 -18.89 17.35
CA GLU A 238 16.62 -17.49 17.80
C GLU A 238 17.97 -16.79 17.65
N GLU A 239 19.07 -17.52 17.89
CA GLU A 239 20.45 -17.03 17.84
C GLU A 239 21.06 -17.04 16.43
N ALA A 240 20.44 -17.71 15.47
CA ALA A 240 20.96 -17.82 14.11
C ALA A 240 20.70 -16.54 13.28
N PRO A 241 21.58 -16.23 12.30
CA PRO A 241 21.37 -15.13 11.37
C PRO A 241 20.02 -15.24 10.63
N SER A 242 19.31 -14.12 10.54
CA SER A 242 17.97 -14.06 9.92
C SER A 242 18.05 -14.06 8.38
N LEU A 243 17.38 -15.01 7.73
CA LEU A 243 17.05 -14.96 6.30
C LEU A 243 15.69 -14.28 6.14
N ASN A 244 15.72 -12.97 5.86
CA ASN A 244 14.52 -12.14 5.77
C ASN A 244 13.90 -12.21 4.36
N LEU A 245 12.64 -12.60 4.27
CA LEU A 245 11.89 -12.76 3.02
C LEU A 245 10.63 -11.87 3.02
N LEU A 246 10.21 -11.41 1.85
CA LEU A 246 8.98 -10.65 1.66
C LEU A 246 8.00 -11.44 0.78
N TYR A 247 6.79 -11.66 1.28
CA TYR A 247 5.73 -12.42 0.61
C TYR A 247 4.60 -11.52 0.11
N HIS A 248 4.18 -11.71 -1.14
CA HIS A 248 2.98 -11.08 -1.71
C HIS A 248 2.34 -11.99 -2.75
N GLU A 249 1.04 -12.28 -2.60
CA GLU A 249 0.21 -12.97 -3.60
C GLU A 249 0.87 -14.23 -4.23
N GLY A 250 1.42 -15.11 -3.40
CA GLY A 250 2.05 -16.35 -3.86
C GLY A 250 3.51 -16.22 -4.31
N HIS A 251 4.10 -15.03 -4.22
CA HIS A 251 5.48 -14.77 -4.62
C HIS A 251 6.34 -14.32 -3.43
N TYR A 252 7.63 -14.68 -3.46
CA TYR A 252 8.61 -14.33 -2.44
C TYR A 252 9.75 -13.51 -3.04
N ASN A 253 10.21 -12.50 -2.29
CA ASN A 253 11.41 -11.71 -2.55
C ASN A 253 12.36 -11.77 -1.36
N VAL A 254 13.62 -11.38 -1.56
CA VAL A 254 14.62 -11.32 -0.47
C VAL A 254 14.66 -9.91 0.11
N VAL A 255 14.75 -9.81 1.44
CA VAL A 255 15.00 -8.56 2.16
C VAL A 255 16.44 -8.55 2.67
N THR A 256 17.26 -7.66 2.12
CA THR A 256 18.68 -7.49 2.52
C THR A 256 18.87 -6.46 3.62
N SER A 257 17.91 -5.54 3.78
CA SER A 257 17.93 -4.50 4.81
C SER A 257 16.50 -4.16 5.21
N LEU A 258 16.12 -4.46 6.46
CA LEU A 258 14.77 -4.21 6.98
C LEU A 258 14.44 -2.71 7.02
N THR A 259 15.43 -1.87 7.37
CA THR A 259 15.27 -0.41 7.39
C THR A 259 15.00 0.15 5.99
N SER A 260 15.79 -0.29 5.00
CA SER A 260 15.63 0.13 3.61
C SER A 260 14.38 -0.47 2.95
N ALA A 261 14.05 -1.71 3.26
CA ALA A 261 12.86 -2.39 2.74
C ALA A 261 11.55 -1.82 3.30
N PHE A 262 11.53 -1.37 4.57
CA PHE A 262 10.32 -0.85 5.22
C PHE A 262 10.27 0.67 5.36
N LEU A 263 11.26 1.37 4.79
CA LEU A 263 11.39 2.83 4.83
C LEU A 263 11.27 3.37 6.26
N CYS A 264 12.04 2.78 7.16
CA CYS A 264 12.09 3.18 8.57
C CYS A 264 13.53 3.47 8.99
N ARG A 265 13.67 4.28 10.05
CA ARG A 265 14.98 4.69 10.54
C ARG A 265 15.72 3.52 11.18
N ASP A 266 15.07 2.88 12.14
CA ASP A 266 15.54 1.66 12.77
C ASP A 266 14.41 0.61 12.80
N TYR A 267 14.79 -0.67 12.85
CA TYR A 267 13.86 -1.80 12.92
C TYR A 267 14.30 -2.78 14.00
N CYS A 268 13.37 -3.25 14.83
CA CYS A 268 13.64 -4.24 15.85
C CYS A 268 13.28 -5.63 15.32
N GLU A 269 14.27 -6.50 15.15
CA GLU A 269 14.05 -7.89 14.73
C GLU A 269 13.40 -8.75 15.82
N THR A 270 13.55 -8.41 17.09
CA THR A 270 12.89 -9.15 18.19
C THR A 270 11.40 -8.86 18.27
N CYS A 271 11.03 -7.59 18.11
CA CYS A 271 9.63 -7.13 18.22
C CYS A 271 8.93 -7.05 16.85
N HIS A 272 9.69 -7.15 15.77
CA HIS A 272 9.24 -6.95 14.38
C HIS A 272 8.51 -5.61 14.17
N ILE A 273 9.01 -4.53 14.79
CA ILE A 273 8.46 -3.18 14.66
C ILE A 273 9.55 -2.14 14.37
N PRO A 274 9.23 -1.09 13.57
CA PRO A 274 10.12 0.04 13.37
C PRO A 274 10.14 0.96 14.59
N TYR A 275 11.22 1.72 14.73
CA TYR A 275 11.32 2.76 15.75
C TYR A 275 12.23 3.91 15.29
N ASP A 276 12.07 5.08 15.93
CA ASP A 276 12.77 6.30 15.52
C ASP A 276 14.04 6.58 16.33
N HIS A 277 14.10 6.07 17.56
CA HIS A 277 15.22 6.29 18.47
C HIS A 277 15.45 5.04 19.33
N LYS A 278 16.68 4.52 19.31
CA LYS A 278 17.09 3.34 20.09
C LYS A 278 16.75 3.47 21.57
N GLU A 279 17.00 4.64 22.16
CA GLU A 279 16.68 5.01 23.56
C GLU A 279 15.20 4.86 23.96
N ARG A 280 14.29 5.00 22.99
CA ARG A 280 12.83 5.02 23.22
C ARG A 280 12.18 3.68 22.90
N HIS A 281 12.83 2.86 22.08
CA HIS A 281 12.34 1.53 21.75
C HIS A 281 12.54 0.61 22.95
N ARG A 282 11.47 -0.10 23.32
CA ARG A 282 11.45 -1.02 24.47
C ARG A 282 11.15 -2.40 23.92
N CYS A 283 12.17 -3.24 23.79
CA CYS A 283 11.96 -4.62 23.40
C CYS A 283 11.38 -5.42 24.57
N GLY A 284 10.68 -6.53 24.30
CA GLY A 284 10.02 -7.36 25.32
C GLY A 284 10.92 -7.87 26.46
N GLY A 285 12.25 -7.79 26.30
CA GLY A 285 13.25 -8.06 27.32
C GLY A 285 13.75 -6.83 28.08
N THR A 286 13.10 -5.68 28.03
CA THR A 286 13.53 -4.48 28.79
C THR A 286 12.75 -4.35 30.09
N CYS A 287 13.43 -4.21 31.23
CA CYS A 287 12.79 -4.02 32.51
C CYS A 287 11.98 -2.71 32.57
N PRO A 288 10.67 -2.71 32.92
CA PRO A 288 9.88 -1.49 33.00
C PRO A 288 10.32 -0.55 34.14
N GLY A 289 11.00 -1.08 35.16
CA GLY A 289 11.56 -0.32 36.26
C GLY A 289 12.79 0.48 35.83
N CYS A 290 13.91 -0.23 35.62
CA CYS A 290 15.22 0.36 35.38
C CYS A 290 15.59 0.56 33.90
N ARG A 291 14.75 0.09 32.97
CA ARG A 291 14.95 0.16 31.51
C ARG A 291 16.21 -0.53 30.98
N GLN A 292 16.77 -1.46 31.74
CA GLN A 292 17.85 -2.34 31.26
C GLN A 292 17.30 -3.61 30.62
N ALA A 293 18.05 -4.14 29.65
CA ALA A 293 17.82 -5.47 29.06
C ALA A 293 18.97 -6.41 29.47
N PRO A 294 18.71 -7.69 29.79
CA PRO A 294 17.40 -8.36 29.81
C PRO A 294 16.51 -7.89 30.97
N ALA A 295 15.25 -8.33 30.98
CA ALA A 295 14.27 -7.85 31.95
C ALA A 295 14.66 -8.37 33.33
N CYS A 296 14.64 -7.49 34.34
CA CYS A 296 14.95 -7.92 35.70
C CYS A 296 13.94 -8.98 36.16
N SER A 297 14.48 -10.06 36.74
CA SER A 297 13.73 -11.14 37.35
C SER A 297 12.74 -10.61 38.40
N LEU A 298 11.62 -11.31 38.57
CA LEU A 298 10.68 -11.01 39.64
C LEU A 298 11.39 -11.30 40.97
N ALA A 299 11.59 -10.26 41.76
CA ALA A 299 12.22 -10.28 43.07
C ALA A 299 11.48 -9.31 43.99
N THR A 300 11.81 -9.32 45.29
CA THR A 300 11.22 -8.42 46.29
C THR A 300 11.25 -6.96 45.81
N ASN A 301 10.11 -6.28 45.90
CA ASN A 301 9.99 -4.90 45.43
C ASN A 301 10.80 -3.95 46.33
N VAL A 302 11.65 -3.15 45.72
CA VAL A 302 12.39 -2.07 46.38
C VAL A 302 11.82 -0.74 45.91
N THR A 303 11.39 0.12 46.82
CA THR A 303 10.84 1.45 46.50
C THR A 303 11.93 2.51 46.65
N CYS A 304 11.99 3.45 45.69
CA CYS A 304 12.92 4.56 45.74
C CYS A 304 12.31 5.78 46.42
N ASP A 305 12.98 6.31 47.43
CA ASP A 305 12.48 7.48 48.19
C ASP A 305 12.51 8.77 47.40
N ASN A 306 13.38 8.90 46.38
CA ASN A 306 13.49 10.11 45.57
C ASN A 306 12.41 10.14 44.47
N CYS A 307 12.32 9.09 43.64
CA CYS A 307 11.37 9.06 42.53
C CYS A 307 10.02 8.39 42.86
N LYS A 308 9.87 7.83 44.07
CA LYS A 308 8.67 7.12 44.56
C LYS A 308 8.20 5.94 43.68
N ARG A 309 9.08 5.43 42.80
CA ARG A 309 8.82 4.26 41.95
C ARG A 309 9.31 2.98 42.65
N SER A 310 8.69 1.85 42.31
CA SER A 310 9.07 0.53 42.80
C SER A 310 9.79 -0.29 41.72
N PHE A 311 10.77 -1.08 42.15
CA PHE A 311 11.73 -1.80 41.31
C PHE A 311 11.83 -3.26 41.75
N ARG A 312 12.15 -4.16 40.80
CA ARG A 312 12.19 -5.61 41.03
C ARG A 312 13.57 -6.03 41.57
N GLY A 313 13.75 -5.95 42.89
CA GLY A 313 15.01 -6.26 43.56
C GLY A 313 16.09 -5.18 43.48
N GLN A 314 17.19 -5.41 44.21
CA GLN A 314 18.27 -4.44 44.39
C GLN A 314 19.01 -4.11 43.08
N THR A 315 19.20 -5.09 42.19
CA THR A 315 19.85 -4.85 40.88
C THR A 315 19.04 -3.91 40.01
N CYS A 316 17.71 -4.09 39.97
CA CYS A 316 16.81 -3.18 39.26
C CYS A 316 16.86 -1.77 39.88
N TYR A 317 16.90 -1.69 41.21
CA TYR A 317 17.08 -0.42 41.91
C TYR A 317 18.42 0.24 41.55
N ASN A 318 19.55 -0.44 41.65
CA ASN A 318 20.85 0.19 41.35
C ASN A 318 20.93 0.69 39.89
N ASN A 319 20.39 -0.08 38.95
CA ASN A 319 20.35 0.31 37.54
C ASN A 319 19.49 1.57 37.28
N HIS A 320 18.41 1.78 38.04
CA HIS A 320 17.58 2.98 37.86
C HIS A 320 18.26 4.25 38.35
N LEU A 321 19.10 4.16 39.40
CA LEU A 321 19.79 5.30 39.99
C LEU A 321 20.76 5.96 39.01
N GLN A 322 21.38 5.17 38.12
CA GLN A 322 22.39 5.66 37.19
C GLN A 322 21.87 6.68 36.17
N SER A 323 20.61 6.58 35.73
CA SER A 323 20.13 7.39 34.60
C SER A 323 18.67 7.84 34.66
N LEU A 324 17.83 7.25 35.51
CA LEU A 324 16.38 7.44 35.46
C LEU A 324 15.79 8.13 36.68
N CYS A 325 16.38 7.96 37.86
CA CYS A 325 15.80 8.43 39.13
C CYS A 325 15.44 9.93 39.08
N GLN A 326 16.32 10.76 38.53
CA GLN A 326 16.08 12.20 38.42
C GLN A 326 15.11 12.57 37.30
N LYS A 327 15.01 11.76 36.24
CA LYS A 327 14.23 12.09 35.03
C LYS A 327 12.75 11.72 35.15
N ILE A 328 12.42 10.74 35.98
CA ILE A 328 11.08 10.15 36.02
C ILE A 328 10.70 9.88 37.46
N ARG A 329 9.54 10.38 37.87
CA ARG A 329 8.98 10.19 39.20
C ARG A 329 7.56 9.65 39.15
N ARG A 330 7.09 9.06 40.24
CA ARG A 330 5.69 8.74 40.47
C ARG A 330 5.05 9.91 41.22
N CYS A 331 3.93 10.42 40.71
CA CYS A 331 3.12 11.39 41.45
C CYS A 331 2.50 10.70 42.68
N GLU A 332 2.53 11.35 43.83
CA GLU A 332 2.00 10.77 45.08
C GLU A 332 0.47 10.87 45.16
N GLU A 333 -0.15 11.83 44.48
CA GLU A 333 -1.60 12.02 44.47
C GLU A 333 -2.30 11.12 43.45
N CYS A 334 -1.85 11.13 42.20
CA CYS A 334 -2.52 10.39 41.13
C CYS A 334 -1.80 9.08 40.74
N PHE A 335 -0.69 8.77 41.40
CA PHE A 335 0.14 7.57 41.17
C PHE A 335 0.68 7.37 39.74
N LYS A 336 0.49 8.35 38.85
CA LYS A 336 1.00 8.32 37.47
C LYS A 336 2.51 8.52 37.45
N VAL A 337 3.17 7.81 36.55
CA VAL A 337 4.60 7.98 36.27
C VAL A 337 4.76 9.14 35.28
N VAL A 338 5.46 10.19 35.71
CA VAL A 338 5.62 11.45 34.98
C VAL A 338 7.10 11.79 34.82
N GLN A 339 7.42 12.58 33.80
CA GLN A 339 8.76 13.15 33.66
C GLN A 339 8.96 14.24 34.72
N SER A 340 10.10 14.25 35.40
CA SER A 340 10.38 15.20 36.48
C SER A 340 10.58 16.63 35.98
N ASP A 341 11.03 16.80 34.73
CA ASP A 341 11.27 18.10 34.08
C ASP A 341 9.99 18.78 33.57
N ARG A 342 8.86 18.07 33.56
CA ARG A 342 7.58 18.59 33.06
C ARG A 342 6.65 18.94 34.20
N LYS A 343 6.02 20.11 34.08
CA LYS A 343 4.90 20.48 34.96
C LYS A 343 3.79 19.43 34.79
N HIS A 344 3.40 18.84 35.91
CA HIS A 344 2.33 17.86 35.98
C HIS A 344 1.23 18.38 36.90
N THR A 345 0.01 18.44 36.37
CA THR A 345 -1.21 18.69 37.13
C THR A 345 -2.02 17.40 37.16
N CYS A 346 -2.40 16.92 38.34
CA CYS A 346 -3.30 15.79 38.47
C CYS A 346 -4.64 16.08 37.79
N GLY A 347 -5.23 15.09 37.11
CA GLY A 347 -6.53 15.26 36.42
C GLY A 347 -6.46 15.94 35.05
N GLU A 348 -5.31 16.50 34.64
CA GLU A 348 -5.15 17.13 33.32
C GLU A 348 -4.39 16.24 32.31
N ILE A 349 -4.68 16.45 31.03
CA ILE A 349 -3.98 15.91 29.87
C ILE A 349 -3.56 17.04 28.93
N TYR A 350 -2.45 16.87 28.21
CA TYR A 350 -2.05 17.82 27.17
C TYR A 350 -2.75 17.45 25.85
N CYS A 351 -3.65 18.32 25.38
CA CYS A 351 -4.32 18.14 24.10
C CYS A 351 -3.42 18.64 22.95
N LYS A 352 -3.01 17.72 22.05
CA LYS A 352 -2.15 18.07 20.89
C LYS A 352 -2.86 18.97 19.87
N ILE A 353 -4.18 18.88 19.80
CA ILE A 353 -5.02 19.64 18.86
C ILE A 353 -5.20 21.07 19.39
N CYS A 354 -5.64 21.22 20.64
CA CYS A 354 -5.80 22.53 21.30
C CYS A 354 -4.48 23.16 21.77
N ARG A 355 -3.38 22.40 21.77
CA ARG A 355 -2.04 22.77 22.25
C ARG A 355 -2.02 23.34 23.68
N LYS A 356 -2.89 22.84 24.56
CA LYS A 356 -3.00 23.26 25.96
C LYS A 356 -3.31 22.08 26.88
N HIS A 357 -3.05 22.26 28.17
CA HIS A 357 -3.56 21.34 29.20
C HIS A 357 -5.07 21.51 29.34
N ALA A 358 -5.77 20.40 29.46
CA ALA A 358 -7.21 20.32 29.63
C ALA A 358 -7.55 19.17 30.58
N PRO A 359 -8.73 19.16 31.21
CA PRO A 359 -9.21 18.04 32.01
C PRO A 359 -9.14 16.68 31.28
N ALA A 360 -9.01 15.58 32.02
CA ALA A 360 -8.84 14.24 31.43
C ALA A 360 -10.02 13.78 30.55
N ASP A 361 -11.22 14.32 30.81
CA ASP A 361 -12.46 14.14 30.05
C ASP A 361 -12.63 15.15 28.91
N HIS A 362 -11.56 15.88 28.55
CA HIS A 362 -11.59 16.89 27.49
C HIS A 362 -12.05 16.31 26.14
N LEU A 363 -13.24 16.71 25.72
CA LEU A 363 -13.74 16.55 24.37
C LEU A 363 -13.07 17.61 23.48
N CYS A 364 -12.12 17.15 22.65
CA CYS A 364 -11.42 18.03 21.73
C CYS A 364 -12.24 18.26 20.47
N TYR A 365 -12.49 19.53 20.14
CA TYR A 365 -13.18 19.93 18.92
C TYR A 365 -12.20 20.38 17.83
N MET A 366 -12.66 20.34 16.57
CA MET A 366 -11.92 20.87 15.43
C MET A 366 -11.57 22.35 15.68
N GLN A 367 -10.29 22.70 15.61
CA GLN A 367 -9.87 24.08 15.81
C GLN A 367 -10.12 24.89 14.53
N PRO A 368 -10.50 26.18 14.64
CA PRO A 368 -10.58 27.06 13.50
C PRO A 368 -9.27 27.04 12.73
N ASP A 369 -9.34 26.81 11.41
CA ASP A 369 -8.16 26.87 10.56
C ASP A 369 -7.74 28.33 10.43
N VAL A 370 -6.64 28.67 11.11
CA VAL A 370 -5.99 29.98 11.03
C VAL A 370 -4.85 29.98 10.00
N GLY A 371 -4.68 28.88 9.27
CA GLY A 371 -3.74 28.79 8.16
C GLY A 371 -4.12 29.75 7.05
N LYS A 372 -3.16 30.50 6.53
CA LYS A 372 -3.30 31.10 5.21
C LYS A 372 -3.19 29.97 4.20
N PRO A 373 -4.18 29.75 3.33
CA PRO A 373 -4.06 28.73 2.31
C PRO A 373 -2.85 29.01 1.44
N LYS A 374 -2.07 27.98 1.17
CA LYS A 374 -0.94 28.06 0.26
C LYS A 374 -1.48 27.98 -1.16
N ALA A 375 -1.18 28.98 -1.99
CA ALA A 375 -1.68 29.06 -3.37
C ALA A 375 -1.25 27.87 -4.26
N GLU A 376 -0.26 27.08 -3.82
CA GLU A 376 0.27 25.89 -4.50
C GLU A 376 -0.66 24.66 -4.44
N ASP A 377 -1.64 24.62 -3.53
CA ASP A 377 -2.56 23.48 -3.34
C ASP A 377 -4.05 23.83 -3.63
N LEU A 378 -4.31 25.01 -4.21
CA LEU A 378 -5.67 25.47 -4.51
C LEU A 378 -5.90 25.51 -6.02
N LEU A 379 -6.98 24.87 -6.46
CA LEU A 379 -7.50 24.99 -7.81
C LEU A 379 -8.46 26.17 -7.86
N PHE A 380 -8.10 27.24 -8.57
CA PHE A 380 -9.02 28.37 -8.74
C PHE A 380 -9.93 28.12 -9.93
N CYS A 381 -11.19 27.78 -9.66
CA CYS A 381 -12.23 27.69 -10.67
C CYS A 381 -12.94 29.03 -10.80
N PHE A 382 -12.67 29.76 -11.87
CA PHE A 382 -13.40 30.96 -12.23
C PHE A 382 -14.52 30.58 -13.19
N TYR A 383 -15.74 31.03 -12.87
CA TYR A 383 -16.90 30.92 -13.73
C TYR A 383 -17.19 32.29 -14.30
N ASP A 384 -17.08 32.40 -15.62
CA ASP A 384 -17.57 33.57 -16.34
C ASP A 384 -18.92 33.21 -16.98
N LEU A 385 -19.94 34.00 -16.66
CA LEU A 385 -21.32 33.76 -17.05
C LEU A 385 -21.75 34.89 -17.97
N GLU A 386 -21.83 34.58 -19.25
CA GLU A 386 -22.51 35.44 -20.19
C GLU A 386 -24.02 35.23 -20.03
N THR A 387 -24.75 36.33 -19.91
CA THR A 387 -26.21 36.31 -19.75
C THR A 387 -26.89 37.09 -20.86
N ARG A 388 -28.08 36.61 -21.28
CA ARG A 388 -28.95 37.31 -22.22
C ARG A 388 -30.27 37.66 -21.56
N GLN A 389 -30.90 38.73 -22.05
CA GLN A 389 -32.18 39.24 -21.55
C GLN A 389 -33.25 39.27 -22.65
N GLU A 390 -33.39 38.17 -23.40
CA GLU A 390 -34.27 38.12 -24.56
C GLU A 390 -35.75 37.86 -24.18
N LYS A 391 -36.01 37.22 -23.03
CA LYS A 391 -37.37 36.91 -22.58
C LYS A 391 -37.92 38.01 -21.66
N GLN A 392 -39.12 38.49 -21.95
CA GLN A 392 -39.88 39.36 -21.04
C GLN A 392 -40.75 38.54 -20.09
N LEU A 393 -40.74 38.93 -18.82
CA LEU A 393 -41.65 38.44 -17.79
C LEU A 393 -42.94 39.28 -17.79
N GLU A 394 -44.04 38.68 -17.33
CA GLU A 394 -45.29 39.39 -17.09
C GLU A 394 -45.05 40.51 -16.06
N GLY A 395 -45.18 41.76 -16.51
CA GLY A 395 -44.79 42.96 -15.75
C GLY A 395 -43.68 43.80 -16.41
N GLY A 396 -43.18 43.41 -17.58
CA GLY A 396 -42.27 44.21 -18.40
C GLY A 396 -40.78 44.11 -18.03
N ALA A 397 -40.45 43.41 -16.93
CA ALA A 397 -39.08 43.06 -16.58
C ALA A 397 -38.51 42.03 -17.57
N ARG A 398 -37.21 42.13 -17.88
CA ARG A 398 -36.53 41.14 -18.74
C ARG A 398 -35.82 40.10 -17.88
N LEU A 399 -36.00 38.82 -18.20
CA LEU A 399 -35.39 37.70 -17.50
C LEU A 399 -33.92 37.58 -17.91
N HIS A 400 -32.99 37.65 -16.96
CA HIS A 400 -31.60 37.27 -17.18
C HIS A 400 -31.47 35.75 -17.23
N GLU A 401 -31.13 35.21 -18.39
CA GLU A 401 -30.82 33.79 -18.55
C GLU A 401 -29.34 33.63 -18.91
N PRO A 402 -28.55 32.86 -18.14
CA PRO A 402 -27.20 32.47 -18.52
C PRO A 402 -27.25 31.60 -19.77
N ASN A 403 -26.58 32.04 -20.84
CA ASN A 403 -26.57 31.32 -22.11
C ASN A 403 -25.22 30.63 -22.38
N LEU A 404 -24.16 31.03 -21.68
CA LEU A 404 -22.84 30.45 -21.84
C LEU A 404 -22.05 30.57 -20.54
N CYS A 405 -21.47 29.45 -20.10
CA CYS A 405 -20.63 29.38 -18.92
C CYS A 405 -19.23 28.95 -19.34
N PHE A 406 -18.26 29.83 -19.17
CA PHE A 406 -16.86 29.50 -19.36
C PHE A 406 -16.22 29.22 -18.01
N GLN A 407 -15.65 28.02 -17.88
CA GLN A 407 -14.88 27.65 -16.71
C GLN A 407 -13.39 27.75 -17.04
N THR A 408 -12.69 28.64 -16.32
CA THR A 408 -11.23 28.71 -16.35
C THR A 408 -10.68 28.13 -15.06
N VAL A 409 -9.72 27.23 -15.20
CA VAL A 409 -9.05 26.55 -14.08
C VAL A 409 -7.59 26.97 -14.10
N LEU A 410 -7.17 27.68 -13.05
CA LEU A 410 -5.78 28.09 -12.83
C LEU A 410 -5.14 27.24 -11.74
#